data_AF-A0A0D7AFP8-F1
#
_entry.id   AF-A0A0D7AFP8-F1
#
_cell.length_a   1.000
_cell.length_b   1.000
_cell.length_c   1.000
_cell.angle_alpha   90.00
_cell.angle_beta   90.00
_cell.angle_gamma   90.00
#
_symmetry.space_group_name_H-M   'P 1'
#
loop_
_entity.id
_entity.type
_entity.pdbx_description
1 polymer ?
#
loop_
_entity_poly.entity_id
_entity_poly.type
_entity_poly.pdbx_seq_one_letter_code
_entity_poly.pdbx_strand_id
1 'polypeptide(L)'
;VLLSSFHVTARLVHHSELQGTGMRIPDEGITVCGPISEALSSMPQELRTSELDSARTEDWIIGVCHSRETGIEFYPDGLQKVGLCRLEDDPEAPMPPYPEDYEPPPPSFRLTPVGRAVLEMAWLGCIALTSFQP
;
A
#
# COMPACT_ATOMS: atom_id res chain seq x y z
N VAL A 1 -23.00 -3.32 -11.93
CA VAL A 1 -22.15 -4.42 -11.42
C VAL A 1 -22.28 -4.40 -9.91
N LEU A 2 -22.97 -5.39 -9.32
CA LEU A 2 -23.13 -5.51 -7.86
C LEU A 2 -22.08 -6.52 -7.38
N LEU A 3 -20.83 -6.08 -7.24
CA LEU A 3 -19.81 -6.89 -6.56
C LEU A 3 -20.04 -6.72 -5.07
N SER A 4 -20.41 -7.81 -4.39
CA SER A 4 -20.59 -7.80 -2.94
C SER A 4 -19.26 -7.61 -2.22
N SER A 5 -18.17 -8.16 -2.77
CA SER A 5 -16.80 -8.00 -2.27
C SER A 5 -15.80 -7.92 -3.41
N PHE A 6 -14.68 -7.25 -3.18
CA PHE A 6 -13.58 -7.16 -4.16
C PHE A 6 -12.24 -6.94 -3.48
N HIS A 7 -11.18 -7.42 -4.12
CA HIS A 7 -9.80 -7.18 -3.69
C HIS A 7 -9.31 -5.85 -4.23
N VAL A 8 -8.56 -5.13 -3.40
CA VAL A 8 -7.78 -3.97 -3.80
C VAL A 8 -6.36 -4.46 -4.05
N THR A 9 -5.89 -4.33 -5.28
CA THR A 9 -4.52 -4.68 -5.66
C THR A 9 -3.71 -3.44 -5.97
N ALA A 10 -2.39 -3.53 -5.76
CA ALA A 10 -1.44 -2.51 -6.16
C ALA A 10 -0.25 -3.15 -6.86
N ARG A 11 0.26 -2.44 -7.86
CA ARG A 11 1.49 -2.76 -8.58
C ARG A 11 2.25 -1.48 -8.85
N LEU A 12 3.57 -1.58 -8.77
CA LEU A 12 4.49 -0.53 -9.18
C LEU A 12 4.71 -0.62 -10.69
N VAL A 13 4.44 0.48 -11.41
CA VAL A 13 4.54 0.52 -12.89
C VAL A 13 5.36 1.70 -13.35
N HIS A 14 6.16 1.49 -14.39
CA HIS A 14 6.87 2.56 -15.09
C HIS A 14 5.96 3.26 -16.09
N HIS A 15 6.27 4.53 -16.37
CA HIS A 15 5.53 5.30 -17.35
C HIS A 15 5.50 4.63 -18.73
N SER A 16 6.59 3.97 -19.13
CA SER A 16 6.68 3.22 -20.40
C SER A 16 5.70 2.04 -20.47
N GLU A 17 5.39 1.41 -19.34
CA GLU A 17 4.47 0.28 -19.27
C GLU A 17 3.00 0.71 -19.36
N LEU A 18 2.72 1.98 -19.08
CA LEU A 18 1.38 2.56 -19.22
C LEU A 18 1.08 3.03 -20.65
N GLN A 19 2.12 3.24 -21.47
CA GLN A 19 1.95 3.69 -22.86
C GLN A 19 1.22 2.61 -23.68
N GLY A 20 0.14 3.02 -24.35
CA GLY A 20 -0.66 2.10 -25.18
C GLY A 20 -1.66 1.23 -24.41
N THR A 21 -1.70 1.28 -23.07
CA THR A 21 -2.68 0.52 -22.26
C THR A 21 -4.07 1.15 -22.25
N GLY A 22 -4.18 2.43 -22.63
CA GLY A 22 -5.40 3.23 -22.50
C GLY A 22 -5.67 3.73 -21.08
N MET A 23 -4.80 3.43 -20.10
CA MET A 23 -4.86 4.05 -18.77
C MET A 23 -4.59 5.56 -18.86
N ARG A 24 -5.40 6.34 -18.16
CA ARG A 24 -5.17 7.77 -18.00
C ARG A 24 -4.17 7.99 -16.88
N ILE A 25 -3.07 8.64 -17.21
CA ILE A 25 -2.05 9.05 -16.25
C ILE A 25 -2.48 10.42 -15.71
N PRO A 26 -2.48 10.62 -14.39
CA PRO A 26 -2.76 11.93 -13.81
C PRO A 26 -1.80 13.00 -14.35
N ASP A 27 -2.33 14.17 -14.74
CA ASP A 27 -1.52 15.32 -15.18
C ASP A 27 -0.72 15.93 -14.01
N GLU A 28 -1.28 15.83 -12.81
CA GLU A 28 -0.66 16.24 -11.55
C GLU A 28 -0.31 15.02 -10.71
N GLY A 29 0.76 15.13 -9.92
CA GLY A 29 1.20 14.06 -9.01
C GLY A 29 0.23 13.83 -7.85
N ILE A 30 0.60 12.89 -6.97
CA ILE A 30 -0.16 12.63 -5.74
C ILE A 30 0.10 13.71 -4.69
N THR A 31 -0.96 14.18 -4.03
CA THR A 31 -0.83 15.06 -2.86
C THR A 31 -0.51 14.21 -1.63
N VAL A 32 0.50 14.61 -0.86
CA VAL A 32 0.93 13.92 0.36
C VAL A 32 0.78 14.83 1.57
N CYS A 33 0.41 14.23 2.71
CA CYS A 33 0.35 14.93 3.99
C CYS A 33 1.72 14.86 4.68
N GLY A 34 2.30 16.02 5.01
CA GLY A 34 3.57 16.13 5.73
C GLY A 34 4.72 16.70 4.91
N PRO A 35 5.97 16.62 5.40
CA PRO A 35 7.13 17.16 4.72
C PRO A 35 7.41 16.42 3.40
N ILE A 36 7.61 17.17 2.31
CA ILE A 36 7.94 16.57 1.00
C ILE A 36 9.26 15.79 1.02
N SER A 37 10.20 16.18 1.87
CA SER A 37 11.47 15.47 2.06
C SER A 37 11.25 14.04 2.57
N GLU A 38 10.28 13.87 3.47
CA GLU A 38 9.90 12.55 3.98
C GLU A 38 9.27 11.72 2.87
N ALA A 39 8.30 12.29 2.15
CA ALA A 39 7.66 11.63 1.02
C ALA A 39 8.67 11.15 -0.03
N LEU A 40 9.63 12.01 -0.42
CA LEU A 40 10.69 11.68 -1.37
C LEU A 40 11.65 10.60 -0.85
N SER A 41 12.01 10.66 0.44
CA SER A 41 12.85 9.61 1.06
C SER A 41 12.11 8.27 1.22
N SER A 42 10.78 8.31 1.21
CA SER A 42 9.90 7.16 1.37
C SER A 42 9.43 6.52 0.07
N MET A 43 9.79 7.12 -1.09
CA MET A 43 9.43 6.54 -2.38
C MET A 43 10.00 5.13 -2.53
N PRO A 44 9.22 4.19 -3.12
CA PRO A 44 9.67 2.83 -3.38
C PRO A 44 11.00 2.83 -4.13
N GLN A 45 12.05 2.33 -3.48
CA GLN A 45 13.40 2.36 -4.06
C GLN A 45 13.58 1.29 -5.14
N GLU A 46 12.67 0.31 -5.24
CA GLU A 46 12.67 -0.67 -6.34
C GLU A 46 12.41 -0.04 -7.73
N LEU A 47 12.01 1.24 -7.79
CA LEU A 47 11.99 2.01 -9.04
C LEU A 47 13.41 2.36 -9.55
N ARG A 48 14.42 2.36 -8.70
CA ARG A 48 15.77 2.89 -9.01
C ARG A 48 16.74 1.85 -9.55
N THR A 49 16.53 0.56 -9.27
CA THR A 49 17.40 -0.53 -9.74
C THR A 49 16.64 -1.40 -10.75
N SER A 50 17.21 -1.55 -11.95
CA SER A 50 16.61 -2.31 -13.05
C SER A 50 16.73 -3.84 -12.90
N GLU A 51 17.15 -4.35 -11.74
CA GLU A 51 17.60 -5.74 -11.60
C GLU A 51 16.65 -6.66 -10.82
N LEU A 52 15.49 -6.15 -10.36
CA LEU A 52 14.44 -6.97 -9.73
C LEU A 52 13.18 -7.03 -10.64
N ASP A 53 13.32 -7.65 -11.81
CA ASP A 53 12.23 -7.83 -12.78
C ASP A 53 11.07 -8.69 -12.23
N SER A 54 11.34 -9.60 -11.28
CA SER A 54 10.34 -10.52 -10.76
C SER A 54 9.33 -9.85 -9.79
N ALA A 55 9.77 -8.89 -8.97
CA ALA A 55 8.89 -8.20 -8.02
C ALA A 55 8.00 -7.12 -8.68
N ARG A 56 8.36 -6.67 -9.88
CA ARG A 56 7.65 -5.61 -10.63
C ARG A 56 6.39 -6.11 -11.34
N THR A 57 6.32 -7.40 -11.64
CA THR A 57 5.25 -7.98 -12.47
C THR A 57 4.07 -8.49 -11.63
N GLU A 58 4.24 -8.62 -10.31
CA GLU A 58 3.23 -9.20 -9.43
C GLU A 58 2.22 -8.15 -8.94
N ASP A 59 0.93 -8.50 -8.99
CA ASP A 59 -0.11 -7.72 -8.33
C ASP A 59 -0.16 -8.11 -6.86
N TRP A 60 0.03 -7.14 -5.98
CA TRP A 60 -0.06 -7.35 -4.54
C TRP A 60 -1.45 -6.99 -4.05
N ILE A 61 -2.11 -7.91 -3.34
CA ILE A 61 -3.36 -7.60 -2.64
C ILE A 61 -3.01 -6.72 -1.45
N ILE A 62 -3.45 -5.47 -1.47
CA ILE A 62 -3.24 -4.50 -0.39
C ILE A 62 -4.44 -4.39 0.54
N GLY A 63 -5.58 -4.96 0.16
CA GLY A 63 -6.76 -5.01 1.00
C GLY A 63 -7.94 -5.69 0.34
N VAL A 64 -9.02 -5.81 1.09
CA VAL A 64 -10.31 -6.35 0.65
C VAL A 64 -11.43 -5.43 1.10
N CYS A 65 -12.37 -5.17 0.21
CA CYS A 65 -13.66 -4.59 0.57
C CYS A 65 -14.67 -5.73 0.64
N HIS A 66 -15.22 -5.98 1.83
CA HIS A 66 -16.16 -7.08 2.06
C HIS A 66 -17.61 -6.70 1.76
N SER A 67 -18.01 -5.48 2.12
CA SER A 67 -19.28 -4.85 1.79
C SER A 67 -19.25 -3.39 2.29
N ARG A 68 -20.29 -2.61 1.98
CA ARG A 68 -20.45 -1.26 2.52
C ARG A 68 -20.51 -1.24 4.06
N GLU A 69 -21.16 -2.24 4.65
CA GLU A 69 -21.42 -2.33 6.09
C GLU A 69 -20.24 -2.91 6.86
N THR A 70 -19.51 -3.84 6.24
CA THR A 70 -18.35 -4.52 6.84
C THR A 70 -17.09 -3.68 6.70
N GLY A 71 -17.06 -2.78 5.71
CA GLY A 71 -15.96 -1.87 5.48
C GLY A 71 -14.84 -2.48 4.64
N ILE A 72 -13.65 -1.91 4.81
CA ILE A 72 -12.46 -2.21 4.03
C ILE A 72 -11.35 -2.57 5.01
N GLU A 73 -10.73 -3.71 4.77
CA GLU A 73 -9.57 -4.20 5.51
C GLU A 73 -8.33 -4.07 4.63
N PHE A 74 -7.25 -3.51 5.18
CA PHE A 74 -5.97 -3.39 4.48
C PHE A 74 -4.96 -4.37 5.07
N TYR A 75 -4.16 -4.98 4.19
CA TYR A 75 -3.14 -5.97 4.57
C TYR A 75 -1.76 -5.33 4.64
N PRO A 76 -1.15 -5.22 5.85
CA PRO A 76 0.15 -4.59 6.03
C PRO A 76 1.25 -5.21 5.16
N ASP A 77 1.25 -6.53 5.01
CA ASP A 77 2.25 -7.25 4.20
C ASP A 77 2.21 -6.81 2.73
N GLY A 78 1.01 -6.63 2.17
CA GLY A 78 0.84 -6.12 0.81
C GLY A 78 1.35 -4.69 0.68
N LEU A 79 0.99 -3.83 1.64
CA LEU A 79 1.41 -2.44 1.69
C LEU A 79 2.94 -2.29 1.83
N GLN A 80 3.59 -3.15 2.62
CA GLN A 80 5.03 -3.11 2.81
C GLN A 80 5.75 -3.49 1.52
N LYS A 81 5.27 -4.52 0.81
CA LYS A 81 5.85 -4.99 -0.46
C LYS A 81 5.79 -3.96 -1.58
N VAL A 82 4.81 -3.07 -1.56
CA VAL A 82 4.72 -1.95 -2.52
C VAL A 82 5.27 -0.62 -1.97
N GLY A 83 5.95 -0.64 -0.82
CA GLY A 83 6.60 0.53 -0.22
C GLY A 83 5.65 1.59 0.37
N LEU A 84 4.40 1.23 0.64
CA LEU A 84 3.38 2.11 1.23
C LEU A 84 3.43 2.14 2.77
N CYS A 85 4.06 1.16 3.41
CA CYS A 85 4.33 1.20 4.84
C CYS A 85 5.75 0.71 5.18
N ARG A 86 6.17 0.97 6.42
CA ARG A 86 7.45 0.55 6.99
C ARG A 86 7.21 -0.06 8.37
N LEU A 87 8.05 -0.98 8.77
CA LEU A 87 8.08 -1.50 10.14
C LEU A 87 8.58 -0.37 11.06
N GLU A 88 7.88 -0.09 12.17
CA GLU A 88 8.35 0.91 13.16
C GLU A 88 9.44 0.35 14.05
N ASP A 89 9.43 -0.97 14.29
CA ASP A 89 10.42 -1.64 15.12
C ASP A 89 11.71 -1.91 14.34
N ASP A 90 12.84 -1.49 14.90
CA ASP A 90 14.18 -1.77 14.37
C ASP A 90 14.52 -3.25 14.65
N PRO A 91 14.64 -4.11 13.62
CA PRO A 91 14.98 -5.52 13.82
C PRO A 91 16.37 -5.73 14.42
N GLU A 92 17.23 -4.70 14.43
CA GLU A 92 18.59 -4.75 14.99
C GLU A 92 18.69 -4.21 16.43
N ALA A 93 17.59 -3.71 17.01
CA ALA A 93 17.60 -3.26 18.39
C ALA A 93 17.98 -4.43 19.33
N PRO A 94 18.94 -4.25 20.26
CA PRO A 94 19.29 -5.28 21.22
C PRO A 94 18.06 -5.71 22.01
N MET A 95 17.57 -6.91 21.73
CA MET A 95 16.43 -7.45 22.44
C MET A 95 16.83 -7.65 23.92
N PRO A 96 16.11 -7.06 24.89
CA PRO A 96 16.34 -7.36 26.29
C PRO A 96 16.13 -8.86 26.55
N PRO A 97 16.77 -9.44 27.57
CA PRO A 97 16.54 -10.84 27.92
C PRO A 97 15.06 -11.01 28.31
N TYR A 98 14.29 -11.55 27.39
CA TYR A 98 12.88 -11.85 27.61
C TYR A 98 12.73 -13.13 28.45
N PRO A 99 11.77 -13.19 29.38
CA PRO A 99 11.43 -14.44 30.07
C PRO A 99 10.93 -15.49 29.07
N GLU A 100 11.03 -16.79 29.41
CA GLU A 100 10.64 -17.90 28.51
C GLU A 100 9.16 -17.85 28.08
N ASP A 101 8.31 -17.17 28.84
CA ASP A 101 6.88 -16.98 28.55
C ASP A 101 6.57 -15.68 27.77
N TYR A 102 7.58 -15.00 27.22
CA TYR A 102 7.37 -13.75 26.49
C TYR A 102 6.87 -14.01 25.06
N GLU A 103 5.63 -13.61 24.80
CA GLU A 103 5.08 -13.51 23.45
C GLU A 103 5.38 -12.12 22.89
N PRO A 104 6.20 -11.99 21.82
CA PRO A 104 6.52 -10.69 21.25
C PRO A 104 5.25 -10.02 20.72
N PRO A 105 5.12 -8.69 20.87
CA PRO A 105 4.00 -7.97 20.30
C PRO A 105 3.97 -8.14 18.77
N PRO A 106 2.77 -8.07 18.16
CA PRO A 106 2.68 -8.09 16.71
C PRO A 106 3.49 -6.92 16.12
N PRO A 107 4.10 -7.11 14.93
CA PRO A 107 4.90 -6.08 14.27
C PRO A 107 4.06 -4.81 14.06
N SER A 108 4.64 -3.67 14.44
CA SER A 108 4.01 -2.37 14.28
C SER A 108 4.39 -1.76 12.92
N PHE A 109 3.39 -1.30 12.15
CA PHE A 109 3.59 -0.72 10.82
C PHE A 109 3.18 0.74 10.78
N ARG A 110 4.01 1.56 10.13
CA ARG A 110 3.75 2.97 9.86
C ARG A 110 3.58 3.21 8.38
N LEU A 111 2.48 3.87 8.01
CA LEU A 111 2.28 4.33 6.65
C LEU A 111 3.31 5.39 6.27
N THR A 112 3.83 5.31 5.05
CA THR A 112 4.60 6.42 4.46
C THR A 112 3.63 7.56 4.09
N PRO A 113 4.11 8.80 3.88
CA PRO A 113 3.27 9.89 3.39
C PRO A 113 2.53 9.55 2.08
N VAL A 114 3.21 8.84 1.16
CA VAL A 114 2.62 8.31 -0.07
C VAL A 114 1.62 7.19 0.23
N GLY A 115 1.98 6.28 1.13
CA GLY A 115 1.13 5.20 1.59
C GLY A 115 -0.21 5.65 2.14
N ARG A 116 -0.20 6.69 2.98
CA ARG A 116 -1.43 7.30 3.50
C ARG A 116 -2.32 7.81 2.37
N ALA A 117 -1.76 8.59 1.44
CA ALA A 117 -2.53 9.12 0.31
C ALA A 117 -3.11 8.00 -0.58
N VAL A 118 -2.34 6.94 -0.84
CA VAL A 118 -2.82 5.77 -1.59
C VAL A 118 -3.92 5.03 -0.86
N LEU A 119 -3.80 4.84 0.46
CA LEU A 119 -4.85 4.21 1.27
C LEU A 119 -6.15 5.01 1.23
N GLU A 120 -6.07 6.33 1.35
CA GLU A 120 -7.22 7.23 1.27
C GLU A 120 -7.89 7.14 -0.11
N MET A 121 -7.11 7.13 -1.20
CA MET A 121 -7.66 6.94 -2.55
C MET A 121 -8.33 5.58 -2.73
N ALA A 122 -7.68 4.50 -2.27
CA ALA A 122 -8.24 3.15 -2.33
C ALA A 122 -9.54 3.06 -1.53
N TRP A 123 -9.56 3.63 -0.32
CA TRP A 123 -10.73 3.68 0.54
C TRP A 123 -11.90 4.44 -0.10
N LEU A 124 -11.64 5.62 -0.66
CA LEU A 124 -12.64 6.41 -1.41
C LEU A 124 -13.16 5.65 -2.64
N GLY A 125 -12.27 4.98 -3.38
CA GLY A 125 -12.63 4.12 -4.51
C GLY A 125 -13.56 2.99 -4.09
N CYS A 126 -13.24 2.30 -2.99
CA CYS A 126 -14.08 1.25 -2.45
C CYS A 126 -15.47 1.78 -2.03
N ILE A 127 -15.54 2.95 -1.40
CA ILE A 127 -16.81 3.59 -1.05
C ILE A 127 -17.59 3.92 -2.31
N ALA A 128 -16.96 4.51 -3.33
CA ALA A 128 -17.63 4.88 -4.57
C ALA A 128 -18.21 3.64 -5.29
N LEU A 129 -17.50 2.50 -5.25
CA LEU A 129 -17.98 1.25 -5.86
C LEU A 129 -19.10 0.59 -5.06
N THR A 130 -19.16 0.80 -3.74
CA THR A 130 -20.17 0.22 -2.86
C THR A 130 -21.35 1.17 -2.56
N SER A 131 -21.24 2.46 -2.90
CA SER A 131 -22.26 3.47 -2.60
C SER A 131 -23.47 3.43 -3.53
N PHE A 132 -23.30 2.93 -4.76
CA PHE A 132 -24.39 2.83 -5.73
C PHE A 132 -25.11 1.48 -5.61
N GLN A 133 -26.00 1.38 -4.63
CA GLN A 133 -27.08 0.37 -4.65
C GLN A 133 -28.20 0.86 -5.60
N PRO A 134 -28.85 -0.03 -6.38
CA PRO A 134 -30.17 0.25 -6.94
C PRO A 134 -31.21 0.51 -5.85
#